data_AF-A0A968FZL5-F1
#
_entry.id   AF-A0A968FZL5-F1
#
_cell.length_a   1.000
_cell.length_b   1.000
_cell.length_c   1.000
_cell.angle_alpha   90.00
_cell.angle_beta   90.00
_cell.angle_gamma   90.00
#
_symmetry.space_group_name_H-M   'P 1'
#
loop_
_entity.id
_entity.type
_entity.pdbx_description
1 polymer ?
#
loop_
_entity_poly.entity_id
_entity_poly.type
_entity_poly.pdbx_seq_one_letter_code
_entity_poly.pdbx_strand_id
1 'polypeptide(L)' 'MGRMEGTLGFDVYGTLIDPGAIVPVLKTPVGERAETLAEFWRAKQLEYSFRRGLMRNYR' A
#
# COMPACT_ATOMS: atom_id res chain seq x y z
N MET A 1 16.49 -8.52 -37.35
CA MET A 1 16.51 -8.51 -35.88
C MET A 1 15.22 -7.86 -35.40
N GLY A 2 14.20 -8.63 -35.02
CA GLY A 2 12.90 -8.09 -34.59
C GLY A 2 13.00 -7.46 -33.20
N ARG A 3 12.40 -6.28 -33.00
CA ARG A 3 12.34 -5.59 -31.71
C ARG A 3 11.52 -6.44 -30.73
N MET A 4 12.09 -6.81 -29.59
CA MET A 4 11.27 -7.32 -28.49
C MET A 4 10.50 -6.15 -27.88
N GLU A 5 9.20 -6.09 -28.12
CA GLU A 5 8.31 -5.20 -27.39
C GLU A 5 7.93 -5.88 -26.07
N GLY A 6 8.75 -5.64 -25.04
CA GLY A 6 8.49 -6.12 -23.69
C GLY A 6 7.50 -5.20 -22.96
N THR A 7 6.58 -5.78 -22.20
CA THR A 7 5.74 -5.03 -21.25
C THR A 7 6.42 -5.02 -19.88
N LEU A 8 6.54 -3.85 -19.26
CA LEU A 8 7.03 -3.69 -17.89
C LEU A 8 5.84 -3.54 -16.93
N GLY A 9 5.76 -4.43 -15.95
CA GLY A 9 4.80 -4.34 -14.85
C GLY A 9 5.44 -3.75 -13.61
N PHE A 10 4.79 -2.76 -13.01
CA PHE A 10 5.19 -2.17 -11.74
C PHE A 10 4.09 -2.38 -10.71
N ASP A 11 4.47 -2.71 -9.47
CA ASP A 11 3.56 -2.58 -8.34
C ASP A 11 3.29 -1.09 -8.06
N VAL A 12 2.16 -0.79 -7.44
CA VAL A 12 1.75 0.61 -7.18
C VAL A 12 2.26 1.05 -5.81
N TYR A 13 1.80 0.40 -4.74
CA TYR A 13 1.96 0.90 -3.38
C TYR A 13 3.25 0.40 -2.74
N GLY A 14 4.22 1.30 -2.59
CA GLY A 14 5.59 1.00 -2.15
C GLY A 14 6.59 0.91 -3.30
N THR A 15 6.14 1.10 -4.55
CA THR A 15 7.00 1.19 -5.74
C THR A 15 6.79 2.51 -6.48
N LEU A 16 5.58 2.78 -6.98
CA LEU A 16 5.25 4.04 -7.67
C LEU A 16 4.69 5.10 -6.73
N ILE A 17 4.03 4.69 -5.65
CA ILE A 17 3.39 5.57 -4.66
C ILE A 17 3.92 5.22 -3.28
N ASP A 18 4.33 6.24 -2.51
CA ASP A 18 4.68 6.09 -1.09
C ASP A 18 3.41 6.10 -0.21
N PRO A 19 3.04 4.98 0.43
CA PRO A 19 1.91 4.95 1.36
C PRO A 19 2.15 5.80 2.62
N GLY A 20 3.39 6.09 2.99
CA GLY A 20 3.78 6.94 4.12
C GLY A 20 3.41 8.41 3.93
N ALA A 21 3.19 8.85 2.69
CA ALA A 21 2.77 10.21 2.37
C ALA A 21 1.40 10.61 2.96
N ILE A 22 0.66 9.66 3.56
CA ILE A 22 -0.58 9.93 4.29
C ILE A 22 -0.34 10.58 5.67
N VAL A 23 0.85 10.45 6.26
CA VAL A 23 1.16 10.93 7.63
C VAL A 23 0.79 12.41 7.85
N PRO A 24 1.12 13.37 6.96
CA PRO A 24 0.73 14.77 7.13
C PRO A 24 -0.78 14.99 7.19
N VAL A 25 -1.55 14.19 6.43
CA VAL A 25 -3.02 14.23 6.46
C VAL A 25 -3.53 13.75 7.81
N LEU A 26 -2.94 12.67 8.35
CA LEU A 26 -3.31 12.09 9.64
C LEU A 26 -2.91 12.96 10.84
N LYS A 27 -1.93 13.87 10.70
CA LYS A 27 -1.57 14.81 11.77
C LYS A 27 -2.74 15.69 12.20
N THR A 28 -3.64 16.05 11.29
CA THR A 28 -4.82 16.88 11.62
C THR A 28 -5.77 16.19 12.60
N PRO A 29 -6.26 14.96 12.34
CA PRO A 29 -7.17 14.27 13.26
C PRO A 29 -6.48 13.50 14.42
N VAL A 30 -5.19 13.12 14.30
CA VAL A 30 -4.55 12.17 15.24
C VAL A 30 -3.26 12.71 15.91
N GLY A 31 -2.77 13.87 15.49
CA GLY A 31 -1.60 14.54 16.07
C GLY A 31 -0.34 13.68 16.02
N GLU A 32 0.41 13.65 17.13
CA GLU A 32 1.69 12.95 17.25
C GLU A 32 1.61 11.44 16.99
N ARG A 33 0.42 10.83 17.08
CA ARG A 33 0.22 9.40 16.80
C ARG A 33 0.08 9.07 15.31
N ALA A 34 0.13 10.08 14.43
CA ALA A 34 -0.07 9.93 12.99
C ALA A 34 0.90 8.92 12.35
N GLU A 35 2.17 8.93 12.73
CA GLU A 35 3.19 8.02 12.20
C GLU A 35 2.89 6.57 12.61
N THR A 36 2.71 6.32 13.91
CA THR A 36 2.34 4.99 14.44
C THR A 36 1.05 4.47 13.82
N LEU A 37 0.06 5.34 13.60
CA LEU A 37 -1.19 4.95 12.96
C LEU A 37 -0.97 4.58 11.48
N ALA A 38 -0.19 5.36 10.74
CA ALA A 38 0.08 5.09 9.32
C ALA A 38 0.81 3.75 9.14
N GLU A 39 1.80 3.47 9.98
CA GLU A 39 2.52 2.19 10.00
C GLU A 39 1.58 1.02 10.31
N PHE A 40 0.78 1.14 11.38
CA PHE A 40 -0.18 0.12 11.75
C PHE A 40 -1.22 -0.12 10.66
N TRP A 41 -1.72 0.95 10.04
CA TRP A 41 -2.68 0.87 8.95
C TRP A 41 -2.10 0.13 7.75
N ARG A 42 -0.86 0.44 7.33
CA ARG A 42 -0.18 -0.26 6.23
C ARG A 42 0.03 -1.74 6.55
N ALA A 43 0.44 -2.08 7.77
CA ALA A 43 0.59 -3.47 8.19
C ALA A 43 -0.74 -4.24 8.10
N LYS A 44 -1.84 -3.65 8.62
CA LYS A 44 -3.16 -4.28 8.56
C LYS A 44 -3.75 -4.35 7.16
N GLN A 45 -3.51 -3.35 6.33
CA GLN A 45 -3.91 -3.38 4.92
C GLN A 45 -3.32 -4.59 4.19
N LEU A 46 -2.02 -4.84 4.36
CA LEU A 46 -1.34 -6.00 3.76
C LEU A 46 -1.86 -7.31 4.34
N GLU A 47 -1.92 -7.42 5.67
CA GLU A 47 -2.44 -8.60 6.36
C GLU A 47 -3.85 -8.98 5.87
N TYR A 48 -4.75 -8.01 5.78
CA TYR A 48 -6.13 -8.26 5.34
C TYR A 48 -6.20 -8.62 3.86
N SER A 49 -5.37 -8.02 3.00
CA SER A 49 -5.30 -8.38 1.58
C SER A 49 -4.88 -9.84 1.40
N PHE A 50 -3.85 -10.28 2.14
CA PHE A 50 -3.42 -11.69 2.10
C PHE A 50 -4.47 -12.64 2.68
N ARG A 51 -5.04 -12.33 3.86
CA ARG A 51 -6.07 -13.19 4.48
C ARG A 51 -7.29 -13.33 3.59
N ARG A 52 -7.81 -12.23 3.03
CA ARG A 52 -8.93 -12.24 2.09
C ARG A 52 -8.59 -13.02 0.82
N GLY A 53 -7.39 -12.84 0.28
CA GLY A 53 -6.90 -13.61 -0.87
C GLY A 53 -6.89 -15.11 -0.60
N LEU A 54 -6.35 -15.53 0.55
CA LEU A 54 -6.29 -16.93 0.97
C LEU A 54 -7.68 -17.52 1.26
N MET A 55 -8.60 -16.71 1.78
CA MET A 55 -10.00 -17.08 1.99
C MET A 55 -10.85 -17.04 0.70
N ARG A 56 -10.28 -16.61 -0.44
CA ARG A 56 -11.00 -16.33 -1.69
C ARG A 56 -12.19 -15.37 -1.51
N ASN A 57 -12.07 -14.45 -0.55
CA ASN A 57 -13.11 -13.49 -0.20
C ASN A 57 -12.67 -12.07 -0.58
N TYR A 58 -12.90 -11.70 -1.84
CA TYR A 58 -12.40 -10.46 -2.45
C TYR A 58 -13.34 -9.24 -2.30
N ARG A 59 -14.41 -9.36 -1.52
CA ARG A 59 -15.41 -8.29 -1.32
C ARG A 59 -14.88 -7.15 -0.47
#